data_AF-A0A1Y2KA25-F1
#
_entry.id   AF-A0A1Y2KA25-F1
#
_cell.length_a   1.000
_cell.length_b   1.000
_cell.length_c   1.000
_cell.angle_alpha   90.00
_cell.angle_beta   90.00
_cell.angle_gamma   90.00
#
_symmetry.space_group_name_H-M   'P 1'
#
loop_
_entity.id
_entity.type
_entity.pdbx_description
1 polymer ?
#
loop_
_entity_poly.entity_id
_entity_poly.type
_entity_poly.pdbx_seq_one_letter_code
_entity_poly.pdbx_strand_id
1 'polypeptide(L)' 'MKYVTLRKFSELTGYSKQAAESKMKRGDWMRDQHYRKAPDGRILMDLEAIEKWIEENPAA' A
#
# COMPACT_ATOMS: atom_id res chain seq x y z
N MET A 1 15.57 0.64 -0.82
CA MET A 1 14.52 -0.13 -1.53
C MET A 1 13.17 0.32 -0.98
N LYS A 2 12.37 1.08 -1.75
CA LYS A 2 11.12 1.69 -1.25
C LYS A 2 9.88 0.81 -1.45
N TYR A 3 10.01 -0.22 -2.27
CA TYR A 3 8.90 -1.10 -2.67
C TYR A 3 8.97 -2.45 -1.96
N VAL A 4 7.87 -2.84 -1.35
CA VAL A 4 7.70 -4.17 -0.74
C VAL A 4 6.51 -4.87 -1.37
N THR A 5 6.54 -6.20 -1.41
CA THR A 5 5.36 -6.95 -1.88
C THR A 5 4.19 -6.75 -0.93
N LEU A 6 2.97 -6.85 -1.44
CA LEU A 6 1.76 -6.80 -0.60
C LEU A 6 1.82 -7.78 0.60
N ARG A 7 2.45 -8.94 0.42
CA ARG A 7 2.68 -9.91 1.51
C ARG A 7 3.57 -9.32 2.60
N LYS A 8 4.74 -8.79 2.22
CA LYS A 8 5.70 -8.24 3.19
C LYS A 8 5.18 -6.95 3.83
N PHE A 9 4.45 -6.13 3.08
CA PHE A 9 3.72 -4.98 3.61
C PHE A 9 2.77 -5.40 4.73
N SER A 10 1.96 -6.43 4.49
CA SER A 10 1.01 -6.96 5.47
C SER A 10 1.70 -7.47 6.74
N GLU A 11 2.86 -8.09 6.61
CA GLU A 11 3.68 -8.55 7.75
C GLU A 11 4.32 -7.38 8.53
N LEU A 12 4.73 -6.31 7.85
CA LEU A 12 5.41 -5.17 8.48
C LEU A 12 4.44 -4.22 9.18
N THR A 13 3.31 -3.91 8.55
CA THR A 13 2.37 -2.89 9.04
C THR A 13 1.20 -3.47 9.81
N GLY A 14 1.02 -4.80 9.78
CA GLY A 14 -0.15 -5.48 10.35
C GLY A 14 -1.43 -5.31 9.53
N TYR A 15 -1.40 -4.58 8.41
CA TYR A 15 -2.55 -4.45 7.53
C TYR A 15 -2.87 -5.78 6.86
N SER A 16 -4.14 -6.16 6.84
CA SER A 16 -4.56 -7.31 6.02
C SER A 16 -4.54 -6.96 4.53
N LYS A 17 -4.33 -7.97 3.68
CA LYS A 17 -4.46 -7.81 2.21
C LYS A 17 -5.83 -7.23 1.84
N GLN A 18 -6.89 -7.63 2.53
CA GLN A 18 -8.24 -7.13 2.29
C GLN A 18 -8.38 -5.63 2.61
N ALA A 19 -7.73 -5.15 3.68
CA ALA A 19 -7.72 -3.72 4.02
C ALA A 19 -6.99 -2.90 2.95
N ALA A 20 -5.84 -3.41 2.49
CA ALA A 20 -5.09 -2.82 1.39
C ALA A 20 -5.91 -2.78 0.09
N GLU A 21 -6.54 -3.89 -0.30
CA GLU A 21 -7.41 -3.93 -1.49
C GLU A 21 -8.62 -3.01 -1.34
N SER A 22 -9.20 -2.91 -0.14
CA SER A 22 -10.32 -1.99 0.12
C SER A 22 -9.89 -0.53 -0.05
N LYS A 23 -8.68 -0.15 0.39
CA LYS A 23 -8.09 1.18 0.18
C LYS A 23 -7.83 1.47 -1.30
N MET A 24 -7.34 0.48 -2.04
CA MET A 24 -7.19 0.59 -3.50
C MET A 24 -8.53 0.73 -4.22
N LYS A 25 -9.55 -0.04 -3.81
CA LYS A 25 -10.91 0.01 -4.39
C LYS A 25 -11.63 1.31 -4.08
N ARG A 26 -11.47 1.85 -2.86
CA ARG A 26 -12.04 3.14 -2.45
C ARG A 26 -11.32 4.32 -3.12
N GLY A 27 -10.11 4.10 -3.64
CA GLY A 27 -9.32 5.13 -4.32
C GLY A 27 -8.42 5.94 -3.39
N ASP A 28 -8.29 5.56 -2.12
CA ASP A 28 -7.32 6.20 -1.21
C ASP A 28 -5.90 5.97 -1.70
N TRP A 29 -5.64 4.77 -2.20
CA TRP A 29 -4.34 4.39 -2.74
C TRP A 29 -4.42 4.37 -4.25
N MET A 30 -3.61 5.21 -4.90
CA MET A 30 -3.52 5.31 -6.34
C MET A 30 -2.35 4.49 -6.91
N ARG A 31 -2.57 3.90 -8.09
CA ARG A 31 -1.52 3.24 -8.87
C ARG A 31 -0.45 4.26 -9.25
N ASP A 32 0.82 3.85 -9.20
CA ASP A 32 2.03 4.66 -9.44
C ASP A 32 2.33 5.73 -8.37
N GLN A 33 1.47 5.88 -7.35
CA GLN A 33 1.71 6.74 -6.18
C GLN A 33 1.90 5.93 -4.90
N HIS A 34 0.96 5.04 -4.57
CA HIS A 34 0.97 4.24 -3.33
C HIS A 34 1.31 2.78 -3.60
N TYR A 35 0.97 2.28 -4.79
CA TYR A 35 1.29 0.92 -5.21
C TYR A 35 1.56 0.87 -6.71
N ARG A 36 2.40 -0.06 -7.14
CA ARG A 36 2.68 -0.32 -8.56
C ARG A 36 2.50 -1.79 -8.88
N LYS A 37 2.11 -2.07 -10.12
CA LYS A 37 2.11 -3.43 -10.64
C LYS A 37 3.47 -3.69 -11.27
N ALA A 38 4.19 -4.69 -10.75
CA ALA A 38 5.44 -5.13 -11.34
C ALA A 38 5.17 -5.85 -12.67
N PRO A 39 6.15 -5.88 -13.59
CA PRO A 39 6.01 -6.59 -14.87
C PRO A 39 5.76 -8.09 -14.70
N ASP A 40 6.16 -8.69 -13.56
CA ASP A 40 5.86 -10.08 -13.19
C ASP A 40 4.42 -10.29 -12.66
N GLY A 41 3.61 -9.25 -12.60
CA GLY A 41 2.21 -9.30 -12.17
C GLY A 41 2.00 -9.10 -10.66
N ARG A 42 3.05 -9.04 -9.84
CA ARG A 42 2.93 -8.77 -8.40
C ARG A 42 2.62 -7.30 -8.12
N ILE A 43 1.92 -7.08 -7.00
CA ILE A 43 1.69 -5.74 -6.46
C ILE A 43 2.83 -5.39 -5.50
N LEU A 44 3.48 -4.27 -5.80
CA LEU A 44 4.49 -3.64 -4.98
C LEU A 44 3.88 -2.40 -4.32
N MET A 45 3.99 -2.34 -3.01
CA MET A 45 3.53 -1.25 -2.16
C MET A 45 4.69 -0.32 -1.88
N ASP A 46 4.48 0.98 -2.02
CA ASP A 46 5.43 2.00 -1.61
C ASP A 46 5.19 2.33 -0.14
N LEU A 47 6.13 1.94 0.73
CA LEU A 47 5.98 2.14 2.17
C LEU A 47 5.95 3.62 2.53
N GLU A 48 6.85 4.42 1.95
CA GLU A 48 6.96 5.85 2.27
C GLU A 48 5.69 6.62 1.87
N ALA A 49 5.14 6.32 0.69
CA ALA A 49 3.91 6.97 0.25
C ALA A 49 2.72 6.61 1.14
N ILE A 50 2.65 5.35 1.60
CA ILE A 50 1.57 4.89 2.49
C ILE A 50 1.74 5.46 3.90
N GLU A 51 2.96 5.50 4.44
CA GLU A 51 3.24 6.14 5.73
C GLU A 51 2.83 7.61 5.71
N LYS A 52 3.22 8.34 4.66
CA LYS A 52 2.79 9.74 4.48
C LYS A 52 1.27 9.88 4.41
N TRP A 53 0.60 8.99 3.69
CA TRP A 53 -0.86 8.98 3.62
C TRP A 53 -1.51 8.72 4.98
N ILE A 54 -0.92 7.86 5.81
CA ILE A 54 -1.38 7.59 7.19
C ILE A 54 -1.21 8.82 8.07
N GLU A 55 -0.06 9.52 7.96
CA GLU A 55 0.18 10.77 8.68
C GLU A 55 -0.79 11.88 8.27
N GLU A 56 -1.18 11.93 6.98
CA GLU A 56 -2.16 12.89 6.45
C GLU A 56 -3.62 12.50 6.77
N ASN A 57 -3.91 11.24 7.08
CA ASN A 57 -5.24 10.74 7.48
C ASN A 57 -5.18 9.99 8.83
N PRO A 58 -4.87 10.69 9.95
CA PRO A 58 -4.95 10.07 11.26
C PRO A 58 -6.40 9.62 11.51
N ALA A 59 -6.56 8.40 12.04
CA ALA A 59 -7.85 7.98 12.57
C ALA A 59 -8.18 8.89 13.76
N ALA A 60 -9.25 9.66 13.64
CA ALA A 60 -9.77 10.54 14.69
C ALA A 60 -10.27 9.76 15.91
#